data_AF-A0A7Y5NPN3-F1
#
_entry.id   AF-A0A7Y5NPN3-F1
#
_cell.length_a   1.000
_cell.length_b   1.000
_cell.length_c   1.000
_cell.angle_alpha   90.00
_cell.angle_beta   90.00
_cell.angle_gamma   90.00
#
_symmetry.space_group_name_H-M   'P 1'
#
loop_
_entity.id
_entity.type
_entity.pdbx_description
1 polymer ?
#
loop_
_entity_poly.entity_id
_entity_poly.type
_entity_poly.pdbx_seq_one_letter_code
_entity_poly.pdbx_strand_id
1 'polypeptide(L)'
;MSIARSVLDGLQRRLREHAGLELPAWVVESRAAQRMEAVGVNGSAYVELLDSRRGAAELAALVEAVRVGETRFFRHHAQFDALVELVVPHWVEVGEKTPLVWSAGCATGEEAYTLAMVLAHAFPSPAYKPQIVATDLSDEALAIARRGAYASTVLSHVPETYKKDFVVRGATARIRPEIASLVTFEPHNLASFEAPKVLRKRPLSLVFCRNVLIYFDAQARRSVIDELVETLGPGGFLFVGYSESLRDVETLVPIRAGDQVVWQKRETAASAIEPRPRAKPTRTARVSHRPPAPKVEARAKASDAAQPPTVHVAARAPAELSAKIATALGRATLSSLTVDLDAVEVLDDEVARILRRAAAAARASGVDLRFATQQPATNRWLGRHRLGGGSS
;
A
#
# COMPACT_ATOMS: atom_id res chain seq x y z
N MET A 1 -12.84 26.69 -18.74
CA MET A 1 -13.90 27.46 -18.05
C MET A 1 -13.83 27.11 -16.58
N SER A 2 -13.78 28.07 -15.67
CA SER A 2 -13.81 27.77 -14.24
C SER A 2 -15.23 27.40 -13.83
N ILE A 3 -15.40 26.30 -13.11
CA ILE A 3 -16.70 25.87 -12.58
C ILE A 3 -17.03 26.70 -11.35
N ALA A 4 -18.27 27.20 -11.26
CA ALA A 4 -18.72 27.96 -10.09
C ALA A 4 -18.56 27.13 -8.80
N ARG A 5 -18.10 27.76 -7.70
CA ARG A 5 -17.84 27.06 -6.43
C ARG A 5 -19.06 26.28 -5.92
N SER A 6 -20.26 26.83 -6.02
CA SER A 6 -21.50 26.15 -5.62
C SER A 6 -21.78 24.87 -6.41
N VAL A 7 -21.44 24.84 -7.70
CA VAL A 7 -21.54 23.65 -8.54
C VAL A 7 -20.51 22.62 -8.09
N LEU A 8 -19.26 23.03 -7.92
CA LEU A 8 -18.18 22.16 -7.47
C LEU A 8 -18.47 21.52 -6.10
N ASP A 9 -18.94 22.30 -5.14
CA ASP A 9 -19.35 21.82 -3.81
C ASP A 9 -20.49 20.78 -3.92
N GLY A 10 -21.44 21.01 -4.84
CA GLY A 10 -22.53 20.09 -5.15
C GLY A 10 -22.06 18.77 -5.76
N LEU A 11 -21.02 18.79 -6.61
CA LEU A 11 -20.40 17.60 -7.19
C LEU A 11 -19.62 16.81 -6.15
N GLN A 12 -18.79 17.49 -5.35
CA GLN A 12 -18.02 16.85 -4.28
C GLN A 12 -18.94 16.18 -3.25
N ARG A 13 -20.09 16.81 -2.92
CA ARG A 13 -21.10 16.19 -2.06
C ARG A 13 -21.64 14.88 -2.63
N ARG A 14 -22.03 14.86 -3.91
CA ARG A 14 -22.57 13.64 -4.55
C ARG A 14 -21.54 12.52 -4.66
N LEU A 15 -20.26 12.86 -4.92
CA LEU A 15 -19.17 11.88 -4.93
C LEU A 15 -18.95 11.24 -3.55
N ARG A 16 -19.02 12.03 -2.47
CA ARG A 16 -18.99 11.51 -1.09
C ARG A 16 -20.22 10.65 -0.78
N GLU A 17 -21.41 11.14 -1.07
CA GLU A 17 -22.66 10.42 -0.75
C GLU A 17 -22.79 9.09 -1.52
N HIS A 18 -22.36 9.06 -2.79
CA HIS A 18 -22.54 7.90 -3.65
C HIS A 18 -21.40 6.88 -3.55
N ALA A 19 -20.16 7.35 -3.41
CA ALA A 19 -18.97 6.51 -3.51
C ALA A 19 -17.97 6.72 -2.37
N GLY A 20 -18.29 7.54 -1.37
CA GLY A 20 -17.39 7.89 -0.26
C GLY A 20 -16.19 8.74 -0.66
N LEU A 21 -16.11 9.21 -1.91
CA LEU A 21 -14.89 9.78 -2.49
C LEU A 21 -14.68 11.25 -2.08
N GLU A 22 -13.52 11.53 -1.51
CA GLU A 22 -13.02 12.86 -1.19
C GLU A 22 -11.78 13.17 -2.04
N LEU A 23 -11.97 13.94 -3.11
CA LEU A 23 -10.94 14.27 -4.09
C LEU A 23 -10.63 15.78 -4.08
N PRO A 24 -9.38 16.18 -4.41
CA PRO A 24 -9.03 17.58 -4.57
C PRO A 24 -9.97 18.29 -5.55
N ALA A 25 -10.38 19.50 -5.21
CA ALA A 25 -11.29 20.34 -5.99
C ALA A 25 -10.90 20.42 -7.48
N TRP A 26 -9.61 20.58 -7.78
CA TRP A 26 -9.11 20.69 -9.14
C TRP A 26 -9.27 19.39 -9.96
N VAL A 27 -9.23 18.22 -9.32
CA VAL A 27 -9.48 16.92 -9.98
C VAL A 27 -10.94 16.84 -10.37
N VAL A 28 -11.84 17.13 -9.42
CA VAL A 28 -13.28 17.11 -9.65
C VAL A 28 -13.66 18.13 -10.71
N GLU A 29 -13.11 19.35 -10.66
CA GLU A 29 -13.35 20.40 -11.66
C GLU A 29 -12.93 19.96 -13.07
N SER A 30 -11.70 19.46 -13.22
CA SER A 30 -11.16 19.01 -14.51
C SER A 30 -12.00 17.88 -15.12
N ARG A 31 -12.34 16.87 -14.32
CA ARG A 31 -13.07 15.69 -14.80
C ARG A 31 -14.55 15.97 -15.02
N ALA A 32 -15.16 16.78 -14.17
CA ALA A 32 -16.53 17.24 -14.38
C ALA A 32 -16.65 18.09 -15.65
N ALA A 33 -15.67 18.93 -15.96
CA ALA A 33 -15.67 19.70 -17.20
C ALA A 33 -15.66 18.78 -18.44
N GLN A 34 -14.87 17.71 -18.44
CA GLN A 34 -14.86 16.70 -19.51
C GLN A 34 -16.21 15.99 -19.64
N ARG A 35 -16.84 15.64 -18.51
CA ARG A 35 -18.18 15.02 -18.50
C ARG A 35 -19.25 15.97 -19.03
N MET A 36 -19.27 17.21 -18.54
CA MET A 36 -20.15 18.29 -18.99
C MET A 36 -20.10 18.47 -20.51
N GLU A 37 -18.90 18.48 -21.10
CA GLU A 37 -18.70 18.54 -22.55
C GLU A 37 -19.29 17.31 -23.24
N ALA A 38 -19.03 16.10 -22.73
CA ALA A 38 -19.52 14.85 -23.31
C ALA A 38 -21.05 14.73 -23.33
N VAL A 39 -21.74 15.29 -22.32
CA VAL A 39 -23.21 15.27 -22.26
C VAL A 39 -23.88 16.56 -22.76
N GLY A 40 -23.09 17.57 -23.15
CA GLY A 40 -23.60 18.82 -23.71
C GLY A 40 -24.32 19.74 -22.70
N VAL A 41 -24.04 19.63 -21.40
CA VAL A 41 -24.61 20.50 -20.36
C VAL A 41 -23.51 21.05 -19.46
N ASN A 42 -23.70 22.20 -18.82
CA ASN A 42 -22.68 22.84 -17.98
C ASN A 42 -23.26 23.44 -16.69
N GLY A 43 -22.38 23.81 -15.76
CA GLY A 43 -22.74 24.56 -14.57
C GLY A 43 -23.85 23.89 -13.74
N SER A 44 -24.89 24.65 -13.39
CA SER A 44 -26.04 24.15 -12.62
C SER A 44 -26.85 23.10 -13.37
N ALA A 45 -26.96 23.20 -14.71
CA ALA A 45 -27.71 22.24 -15.51
C ALA A 45 -27.11 20.82 -15.44
N TYR A 46 -25.79 20.70 -15.22
CA TYR A 46 -25.16 19.41 -14.97
C TYR A 46 -25.54 18.85 -13.59
N VAL A 47 -25.66 19.69 -12.56
CA VAL A 47 -26.14 19.26 -11.24
C VAL A 47 -27.59 18.79 -11.32
N GLU A 48 -28.44 19.51 -12.04
CA GLU A 48 -29.84 19.12 -12.29
C GLU A 48 -29.93 17.80 -13.07
N LEU A 49 -29.03 17.58 -14.04
CA LEU A 49 -28.93 16.29 -14.74
C LEU A 49 -28.62 15.15 -13.78
N LEU A 50 -27.68 15.34 -12.85
CA LEU A 50 -27.33 14.33 -11.84
C LEU A 50 -28.49 14.01 -10.89
N ASP A 51 -29.42 14.96 -10.67
CA ASP A 51 -30.62 14.74 -9.85
C ASP A 51 -31.81 14.19 -10.65
N SER A 52 -31.69 14.10 -11.97
CA SER A 52 -32.74 13.61 -12.85
C SER A 52 -32.85 12.08 -12.84
N ARG A 53 -33.88 11.54 -13.49
CA ARG A 53 -34.02 10.08 -13.71
C ARG A 53 -32.85 9.46 -14.49
N ARG A 54 -32.11 10.26 -15.29
CA ARG A 54 -30.91 9.81 -16.01
C ARG A 54 -29.62 10.04 -15.20
N GLY A 55 -29.74 10.70 -14.05
CA GLY A 55 -28.61 11.14 -13.24
C GLY A 55 -27.78 10.02 -12.65
N ALA A 56 -28.38 8.86 -12.34
CA ALA A 56 -27.64 7.71 -11.81
C ALA A 56 -26.54 7.22 -12.77
N ALA A 57 -26.84 7.14 -14.07
CA ALA A 57 -25.87 6.72 -15.07
C ALA A 57 -24.75 7.75 -15.26
N GLU A 58 -25.09 9.05 -15.25
CA GLU A 58 -24.08 10.10 -15.38
C GLU A 58 -23.23 10.26 -14.12
N LEU A 59 -23.81 10.05 -12.93
CA LEU A 59 -23.06 10.03 -11.67
C LEU A 59 -22.04 8.88 -11.67
N ALA A 60 -22.42 7.69 -12.15
CA ALA A 60 -21.48 6.58 -12.32
C ALA A 60 -20.35 6.94 -13.30
N ALA A 61 -20.66 7.61 -14.42
CA ALA A 61 -19.65 8.07 -15.37
C ALA A 61 -18.73 9.15 -14.79
N LEU A 62 -19.24 10.05 -13.96
CA LEU A 62 -18.45 11.03 -13.24
C LEU A 62 -17.52 10.35 -12.23
N VAL A 63 -18.03 9.39 -11.46
CA VAL A 63 -17.25 8.56 -10.54
C VAL A 63 -16.10 7.86 -11.25
N GLU A 64 -16.34 7.33 -12.45
CA GLU A 64 -15.29 6.73 -13.27
C GLU A 64 -14.24 7.77 -13.68
N ALA A 65 -14.67 8.93 -14.17
CA ALA A 65 -13.75 9.96 -14.64
C ALA A 65 -12.86 10.55 -13.54
N VAL A 66 -13.36 10.65 -12.30
CA VAL A 66 -12.60 11.21 -11.18
C VAL A 66 -11.64 10.21 -10.53
N ARG A 67 -11.81 8.91 -10.79
CA ARG A 67 -10.92 7.88 -10.24
C ARG A 67 -9.59 7.90 -11.01
N VAL A 68 -8.48 8.00 -10.28
CA VAL A 68 -7.14 7.84 -10.85
C VAL A 68 -6.68 6.41 -10.55
N GLY A 69 -7.02 5.48 -11.44
CA GLY A 69 -6.69 4.06 -11.30
C GLY A 69 -5.31 3.70 -11.85
N GLU A 70 -4.23 4.28 -11.32
CA GLU A 70 -2.90 3.79 -11.67
C GLU A 70 -2.64 2.47 -10.92
N THR A 71 -2.57 1.38 -11.68
CA THR A 71 -2.19 0.06 -11.18
C THR A 71 -1.17 -0.57 -12.11
N ARG A 72 -0.36 -1.47 -11.56
CA ARG A 72 0.62 -2.25 -12.32
C ARG A 72 0.90 -3.56 -11.62
N PHE A 73 1.33 -4.54 -12.39
CA PHE A 73 1.79 -5.81 -11.84
C PHE A 73 2.93 -5.60 -10.83
N PHE A 74 2.89 -6.36 -9.74
CA PHE A 74 3.88 -6.31 -8.66
C PHE A 74 4.15 -4.89 -8.11
N ARG A 75 3.13 -4.02 -8.05
CA ARG A 75 3.23 -2.74 -7.34
C ARG A 75 3.64 -2.99 -5.88
N HIS A 76 4.73 -2.37 -5.43
CA HIS A 76 5.38 -2.60 -4.13
C HIS A 76 5.71 -4.07 -3.82
N HIS A 77 6.73 -4.62 -4.51
CA HIS A 77 7.19 -6.01 -4.37
C HIS A 77 7.32 -6.52 -2.94
N ALA A 78 7.85 -5.71 -2.02
CA ALA A 78 8.08 -6.08 -0.64
C ALA A 78 6.82 -6.60 0.10
N GLN A 79 5.62 -6.18 -0.30
CA GLN A 79 4.38 -6.69 0.29
C GLN A 79 4.05 -8.12 -0.19
N PHE A 80 4.43 -8.47 -1.41
CA PHE A 80 4.33 -9.84 -1.91
C PHE A 80 5.42 -10.73 -1.32
N ASP A 81 6.62 -10.18 -1.08
CA ASP A 81 7.67 -10.89 -0.36
C ASP A 81 7.19 -11.23 1.07
N ALA A 82 6.60 -10.27 1.78
CA ALA A 82 5.97 -10.50 3.09
C ALA A 82 4.85 -11.55 3.04
N LEU A 83 4.02 -11.58 1.99
CA LEU A 83 3.01 -12.63 1.80
C LEU A 83 3.66 -14.02 1.72
N VAL A 84 4.77 -14.16 0.97
CA VAL A 84 5.48 -15.43 0.79
C VAL A 84 6.26 -15.84 2.04
N GLU A 85 6.86 -14.90 2.75
CA GLU A 85 7.74 -15.19 3.89
C GLU A 85 6.99 -15.36 5.21
N LEU A 86 5.83 -14.70 5.37
CA LEU A 86 5.05 -14.71 6.62
C LEU A 86 3.75 -15.51 6.49
N VAL A 87 2.93 -15.17 5.49
CA VAL A 87 1.52 -15.62 5.45
C VAL A 87 1.40 -17.02 4.86
N VAL A 88 2.10 -17.32 3.76
CA VAL A 88 2.08 -18.66 3.15
C VAL A 88 2.59 -19.74 4.11
N PRO A 89 3.72 -19.58 4.84
CA PRO A 89 4.18 -20.55 5.82
C PRO A 89 3.17 -20.77 6.95
N HIS A 90 2.52 -19.70 7.42
CA HIS A 90 1.46 -19.80 8.42
C HIS A 90 0.30 -20.68 7.93
N TRP A 91 -0.20 -20.46 6.71
CA TRP A 91 -1.26 -21.30 6.13
C TRP A 91 -0.84 -22.76 5.97
N VAL A 92 0.42 -23.02 5.63
CA VAL A 92 0.96 -24.38 5.57
C VAL A 92 0.96 -25.03 6.95
N GLU A 93 1.38 -24.30 7.99
CA GLU A 93 1.44 -24.77 9.38
C GLU A 93 0.06 -25.13 9.93
N VAL A 94 -0.94 -24.26 9.73
CA VAL A 94 -2.32 -24.50 10.20
C VAL A 94 -3.12 -25.43 9.27
N GLY A 95 -2.52 -25.87 8.16
CA GLY A 95 -3.14 -26.79 7.20
C GLY A 95 -4.24 -26.15 6.34
N GLU A 96 -4.25 -24.82 6.19
CA GLU A 96 -5.22 -24.10 5.37
C GLU A 96 -4.95 -24.31 3.87
N LYS A 97 -5.64 -25.27 3.26
CA LYS A 97 -5.45 -25.63 1.84
C LYS A 97 -6.15 -24.70 0.86
N THR A 98 -7.19 -23.99 1.27
CA THR A 98 -8.00 -23.14 0.38
C THR A 98 -8.22 -21.76 1.01
N PRO A 99 -7.16 -20.96 1.18
CA PRO A 99 -7.33 -19.62 1.75
C PRO A 99 -8.20 -18.77 0.83
N LEU A 100 -9.13 -18.03 1.43
CA LEU A 100 -9.99 -17.09 0.72
C LEU A 100 -9.41 -15.69 0.86
N VAL A 101 -9.02 -15.11 -0.27
CA VAL A 101 -8.30 -13.85 -0.39
C VAL A 101 -9.19 -12.82 -1.04
N TRP A 102 -9.21 -11.60 -0.50
CA TRP A 102 -9.88 -10.46 -1.12
C TRP A 102 -8.88 -9.42 -1.60
N SER A 103 -8.90 -9.07 -2.89
CA SER A 103 -8.29 -7.84 -3.41
C SER A 103 -9.38 -6.77 -3.57
N ALA A 104 -9.42 -5.85 -2.61
CA ALA A 104 -10.41 -4.79 -2.48
C ALA A 104 -9.91 -3.52 -3.19
N GLY A 105 -10.61 -3.12 -4.26
CA GLY A 105 -10.19 -2.04 -5.17
C GLY A 105 -9.13 -2.50 -6.17
N CYS A 106 -9.44 -3.59 -6.88
CA CYS A 106 -8.49 -4.30 -7.74
C CYS A 106 -8.18 -3.61 -9.07
N ALA A 107 -8.88 -2.51 -9.41
CA ALA A 107 -8.78 -1.78 -10.66
C ALA A 107 -8.84 -2.71 -11.89
N THR A 108 -7.85 -2.63 -12.79
CA THR A 108 -7.76 -3.45 -14.01
C THR A 108 -7.21 -4.85 -13.77
N GLY A 109 -7.12 -5.31 -12.51
CA GLY A 109 -6.87 -6.71 -12.13
C GLY A 109 -5.41 -7.10 -11.90
N GLU A 110 -4.46 -6.20 -12.11
CA GLU A 110 -3.03 -6.48 -11.97
C GLU A 110 -2.65 -6.96 -10.57
N GLU A 111 -3.25 -6.38 -9.51
CA GLU A 111 -3.01 -6.84 -8.13
C GLU A 111 -3.56 -8.25 -7.91
N ALA A 112 -4.81 -8.50 -8.33
CA ALA A 112 -5.45 -9.79 -8.16
C ALA A 112 -4.70 -10.91 -8.89
N TYR A 113 -4.23 -10.64 -10.12
CA TYR A 113 -3.40 -11.58 -10.84
C TYR A 113 -1.99 -11.71 -10.27
N THR A 114 -1.42 -10.65 -9.71
CA THR A 114 -0.14 -10.74 -8.97
C THR A 114 -0.29 -11.67 -7.76
N LEU A 115 -1.36 -11.51 -6.97
CA LEU A 115 -1.68 -12.42 -5.86
C LEU A 115 -1.83 -13.87 -6.36
N ALA A 116 -2.56 -14.09 -7.45
CA ALA A 116 -2.76 -15.41 -8.02
C ALA A 116 -1.44 -16.08 -8.44
N MET A 117 -0.57 -15.35 -9.14
CA MET A 117 0.75 -15.82 -9.53
C MET A 117 1.61 -16.13 -8.29
N VAL A 118 1.75 -15.18 -7.37
CA VAL A 118 2.59 -15.33 -6.17
C VAL A 118 2.15 -16.55 -5.36
N LEU A 119 0.85 -16.70 -5.09
CA LEU A 119 0.33 -17.82 -4.32
C LEU A 119 0.50 -19.16 -5.05
N ALA A 120 0.26 -19.20 -6.37
CA ALA A 120 0.41 -20.42 -7.16
C ALA A 120 1.86 -20.96 -7.16
N HIS A 121 2.86 -20.07 -7.12
CA HIS A 121 4.27 -20.47 -7.06
C HIS A 121 4.82 -20.66 -5.64
N ALA A 122 4.21 -20.04 -4.62
CA ALA A 122 4.70 -20.09 -3.24
C ALA A 122 4.27 -21.35 -2.47
N PHE A 123 3.12 -21.93 -2.79
CA PHE A 123 2.66 -23.13 -2.08
C PHE A 123 3.52 -24.36 -2.39
N PRO A 124 3.78 -25.24 -1.40
CA PRO A 124 4.69 -26.38 -1.58
C PRO A 124 4.09 -27.54 -2.39
N SER A 125 2.81 -27.46 -2.77
CA SER A 125 2.08 -28.55 -3.44
C SER A 125 0.87 -28.04 -4.20
N PRO A 126 0.46 -28.69 -5.31
CA PRO A 126 -0.79 -28.37 -6.03
C PRO A 126 -2.07 -28.69 -5.24
N ALA A 127 -1.96 -29.30 -4.05
CA ALA A 127 -3.09 -29.51 -3.15
C ALA A 127 -3.66 -28.20 -2.58
N TYR A 128 -2.88 -27.12 -2.60
CA TYR A 128 -3.35 -25.80 -2.19
C TYR A 128 -4.11 -25.13 -3.34
N LYS A 129 -5.31 -24.63 -3.06
CA LYS A 129 -6.20 -23.98 -4.02
C LYS A 129 -6.67 -22.63 -3.45
N PRO A 130 -5.81 -21.60 -3.46
CA PRO A 130 -6.22 -20.26 -3.05
C PRO A 130 -7.37 -19.78 -3.92
N GLN A 131 -8.32 -19.07 -3.31
CA GLN A 131 -9.44 -18.44 -4.00
C GLN A 131 -9.32 -16.95 -3.83
N ILE A 132 -9.21 -16.21 -4.94
CA ILE A 132 -9.09 -14.76 -4.92
C ILE A 132 -10.39 -14.18 -5.43
N VAL A 133 -11.05 -13.40 -4.59
CA VAL A 133 -12.14 -12.52 -5.01
C VAL A 133 -11.56 -11.13 -5.14
N ALA A 134 -11.76 -10.52 -6.29
CA ALA A 134 -11.23 -9.21 -6.62
C ALA A 134 -12.39 -8.29 -6.96
N THR A 135 -12.45 -7.14 -6.31
CA THR A 135 -13.60 -6.25 -6.44
C THR A 135 -13.19 -4.84 -6.78
N ASP A 136 -14.01 -4.16 -7.58
CA ASP A 136 -13.83 -2.75 -7.86
C ASP A 136 -15.20 -2.08 -8.10
N LEU A 137 -15.21 -0.75 -7.98
CA LEU A 137 -16.37 0.07 -8.29
C LEU A 137 -16.48 0.34 -9.81
N SER A 138 -15.37 0.22 -10.56
CA SER A 138 -15.33 0.39 -12.02
C SER A 138 -15.74 -0.86 -12.78
N ASP A 139 -16.91 -0.84 -13.42
CA ASP A 139 -17.27 -1.91 -14.37
C ASP A 139 -16.34 -1.96 -15.58
N GLU A 140 -15.80 -0.82 -16.01
CA GLU A 140 -14.86 -0.73 -17.13
C GLU A 140 -13.52 -1.41 -16.77
N ALA A 141 -12.96 -1.10 -15.60
CA ALA A 141 -11.73 -1.72 -15.14
C ALA A 141 -11.93 -3.23 -14.90
N LEU A 142 -13.07 -3.64 -14.32
CA LEU A 142 -13.40 -5.05 -14.16
C LEU A 142 -13.57 -5.77 -15.50
N ALA A 143 -14.07 -5.10 -16.55
CA ALA A 143 -14.13 -5.69 -17.88
C ALA A 143 -12.73 -5.93 -18.47
N ILE A 144 -11.78 -5.01 -18.24
CA ILE A 144 -10.37 -5.22 -18.59
C ILE A 144 -9.79 -6.39 -17.78
N ALA A 145 -10.01 -6.39 -16.47
CA ALA A 145 -9.52 -7.42 -15.55
C ALA A 145 -10.00 -8.82 -15.98
N ARG A 146 -11.31 -8.99 -16.24
CA ARG A 146 -11.89 -10.26 -16.70
C ARG A 146 -11.33 -10.75 -18.02
N ARG A 147 -10.94 -9.85 -18.93
CA ARG A 147 -10.26 -10.24 -20.18
C ARG A 147 -8.83 -10.76 -19.92
N GLY A 148 -8.19 -10.26 -18.86
CA GLY A 148 -6.82 -10.64 -18.47
C GLY A 148 -5.79 -10.41 -19.58
N ALA A 149 -6.06 -9.47 -20.48
CA ALA A 149 -5.24 -9.17 -21.65
C ALA A 149 -4.76 -7.71 -21.58
N TYR A 150 -3.45 -7.54 -21.55
CA TYR A 150 -2.77 -6.27 -21.31
C TYR A 150 -1.78 -5.97 -22.45
N ALA A 151 -1.34 -4.73 -22.55
CA ALA A 151 -0.21 -4.40 -23.42
C ALA A 151 1.04 -5.17 -22.97
N SER A 152 1.86 -5.66 -23.89
CA SER A 152 3.07 -6.45 -23.54
C SER A 152 4.09 -5.64 -22.73
N THR A 153 4.01 -4.31 -22.75
CA THR A 153 4.83 -3.40 -21.95
C THR A 153 4.66 -3.61 -20.43
N VAL A 154 3.52 -4.13 -19.97
CA VAL A 154 3.31 -4.42 -18.53
C VAL A 154 4.28 -5.46 -17.99
N LEU A 155 4.83 -6.32 -18.86
CA LEU A 155 5.81 -7.35 -18.48
C LEU A 155 7.13 -6.76 -17.96
N SER A 156 7.39 -5.47 -18.22
CA SER A 156 8.54 -4.76 -17.62
C SER A 156 8.46 -4.64 -16.10
N HIS A 157 7.25 -4.72 -15.52
CA HIS A 157 7.02 -4.72 -14.08
C HIS A 157 6.93 -6.14 -13.47
N VAL A 158 6.96 -7.18 -14.30
CA VAL A 158 6.78 -8.57 -13.89
C VAL A 158 8.16 -9.22 -13.69
N PRO A 159 8.49 -9.78 -12.51
CA PRO A 159 9.72 -10.54 -12.33
C PRO A 159 9.79 -11.73 -13.28
N GLU A 160 10.99 -12.08 -13.73
CA GLU A 160 11.21 -13.10 -14.76
C GLU A 160 10.52 -14.43 -14.44
N THR A 161 10.56 -14.85 -13.17
CA THR A 161 9.93 -16.08 -12.65
C THR A 161 8.45 -16.19 -12.99
N TYR A 162 7.73 -15.06 -13.06
CA TYR A 162 6.28 -15.01 -13.27
C TYR A 162 5.89 -14.69 -14.72
N LYS A 163 6.84 -14.29 -15.58
CA LYS A 163 6.52 -13.98 -17.00
C LYS A 163 5.97 -15.19 -17.75
N LYS A 164 6.36 -16.41 -17.34
CA LYS A 164 5.83 -17.67 -17.88
C LYS A 164 4.32 -17.83 -17.67
N ASP A 165 3.72 -17.10 -16.74
CA ASP A 165 2.27 -17.12 -16.46
C ASP A 165 1.47 -16.25 -17.46
N PHE A 166 2.15 -15.68 -18.45
CA PHE A 166 1.55 -14.97 -19.56
C PHE A 166 1.70 -15.76 -20.87
N VAL A 167 0.75 -15.58 -21.78
CA VAL A 167 0.85 -15.92 -23.19
C VAL A 167 1.02 -14.62 -23.96
N VAL A 168 2.20 -14.43 -24.56
CA VAL A 168 2.53 -13.22 -25.32
C VAL A 168 2.27 -13.45 -26.80
N ARG A 169 1.52 -12.54 -27.43
CA ARG A 169 1.24 -12.52 -28.87
C ARG A 169 1.35 -11.09 -29.38
N GLY A 170 2.43 -10.79 -30.10
CA GLY A 170 2.70 -9.43 -30.58
C GLY A 170 2.77 -8.42 -29.43
N ALA A 171 1.96 -7.36 -29.51
CA ALA A 171 1.89 -6.31 -28.50
C ALA A 171 0.97 -6.63 -27.30
N THR A 172 0.45 -7.85 -27.20
CA THR A 172 -0.49 -8.25 -26.14
C THR A 172 0.11 -9.36 -25.27
N ALA A 173 0.02 -9.21 -23.95
CA ALA A 173 0.31 -10.24 -22.97
C ALA A 173 -0.99 -10.63 -22.25
N ARG A 174 -1.34 -11.92 -22.30
CA ARG A 174 -2.57 -12.43 -21.68
C ARG A 174 -2.25 -13.38 -20.53
N ILE A 175 -2.92 -13.22 -19.40
CA ILE A 175 -2.82 -14.13 -18.26
C ILE A 175 -3.23 -15.54 -18.69
N ARG A 176 -2.44 -16.53 -18.27
CA ARG A 176 -2.73 -17.94 -18.55
C ARG A 176 -4.00 -18.41 -17.84
N PRO A 177 -4.80 -19.32 -18.45
CA PRO A 177 -6.05 -19.80 -17.86
C PRO A 177 -5.90 -20.38 -16.46
N GLU A 178 -4.78 -21.05 -16.19
CA GLU A 178 -4.52 -21.69 -14.89
C GLU A 178 -4.46 -20.65 -13.76
N ILE A 179 -3.77 -19.52 -13.99
CA ILE A 179 -3.74 -18.39 -13.06
C ILE A 179 -5.08 -17.65 -13.05
N ALA A 180 -5.67 -17.42 -14.22
CA ALA A 180 -6.93 -16.70 -14.32
C ALA A 180 -8.07 -17.40 -13.56
N SER A 181 -8.05 -18.74 -13.51
CA SER A 181 -9.06 -19.54 -12.81
C SER A 181 -9.05 -19.37 -11.27
N LEU A 182 -7.98 -18.82 -10.70
CA LEU A 182 -7.89 -18.54 -9.26
C LEU A 182 -8.62 -17.25 -8.85
N VAL A 183 -9.00 -16.41 -9.81
CA VAL A 183 -9.54 -15.07 -9.57
C VAL A 183 -10.99 -14.95 -10.03
N THR A 184 -11.86 -14.46 -9.15
CA THR A 184 -13.25 -14.08 -9.46
C THR A 184 -13.41 -12.58 -9.31
N PHE A 185 -13.95 -11.91 -10.34
CA PHE A 185 -14.13 -10.46 -10.36
C PHE A 185 -15.59 -10.06 -10.15
N GLU A 186 -15.87 -9.28 -9.10
CA GLU A 186 -17.21 -8.79 -8.77
C GLU A 186 -17.27 -7.26 -8.63
N PRO A 187 -18.33 -6.60 -9.13
CA PRO A 187 -18.54 -5.18 -8.86
C PRO A 187 -18.88 -4.97 -7.39
N HIS A 188 -18.23 -4.00 -6.76
CA HIS A 188 -18.51 -3.65 -5.37
C HIS A 188 -18.04 -2.25 -5.04
N ASN A 189 -18.91 -1.50 -4.36
CA ASN A 189 -18.56 -0.23 -3.77
C ASN A 189 -18.09 -0.47 -2.33
N LEU A 190 -16.81 -0.25 -2.02
CA LEU A 190 -16.31 -0.41 -0.64
C LEU A 190 -16.97 0.57 0.35
N ALA A 191 -17.49 1.70 -0.13
CA ALA A 191 -18.26 2.61 0.70
C ALA A 191 -19.73 2.16 0.88
N SER A 192 -20.18 1.12 0.15
CA SER A 192 -21.42 0.43 0.49
C SER A 192 -21.13 -0.46 1.69
N PHE A 193 -21.94 -0.33 2.74
CA PHE A 193 -21.82 -1.05 4.02
C PHE A 193 -22.07 -2.57 3.90
N GLU A 194 -21.90 -3.14 2.70
CA GLU A 194 -22.19 -4.52 2.42
C GLU A 194 -21.20 -5.25 1.50
N ALA A 195 -20.30 -6.02 2.12
CA ALA A 195 -19.37 -6.90 1.41
C ALA A 195 -20.09 -7.85 0.44
N PRO A 196 -19.48 -8.19 -0.72
CA PRO A 196 -20.04 -9.15 -1.65
C PRO A 196 -20.45 -10.46 -0.97
N LYS A 197 -21.60 -11.01 -1.37
CA LYS A 197 -22.14 -12.25 -0.78
C LYS A 197 -21.13 -13.39 -0.81
N VAL A 198 -20.27 -13.45 -1.83
CA VAL A 198 -19.22 -14.47 -1.94
C VAL A 198 -18.22 -14.42 -0.78
N LEU A 199 -17.88 -13.21 -0.30
CA LEU A 199 -16.93 -13.00 0.79
C LEU A 199 -17.52 -13.30 2.17
N ARG A 200 -18.85 -13.31 2.28
CA ARG A 200 -19.57 -13.55 3.55
C ARG A 200 -19.88 -15.02 3.81
N LYS A 201 -19.63 -15.91 2.84
CA LYS A 201 -19.94 -17.35 2.98
C LYS A 201 -19.04 -18.06 4.00
N ARG A 202 -17.81 -17.57 4.18
CA ARG A 202 -16.83 -18.05 5.16
C ARG A 202 -15.85 -16.93 5.49
N PRO A 203 -15.21 -16.95 6.66
CA PRO A 203 -14.22 -15.93 7.01
C PRO A 203 -13.07 -15.88 6.00
N LEU A 204 -12.58 -14.66 5.73
CA LEU A 204 -11.42 -14.44 4.85
C LEU A 204 -10.12 -14.77 5.57
N SER A 205 -9.16 -15.32 4.82
CA SER A 205 -7.82 -15.62 5.33
C SER A 205 -6.87 -14.44 5.12
N LEU A 206 -7.13 -13.65 4.08
CA LEU A 206 -6.31 -12.50 3.69
C LEU A 206 -7.15 -11.43 2.99
N VAL A 207 -6.86 -10.17 3.28
CA VAL A 207 -7.35 -9.00 2.55
C VAL A 207 -6.18 -8.15 2.07
N PHE A 208 -6.20 -7.74 0.81
CA PHE A 208 -5.40 -6.68 0.23
C PHE A 208 -6.34 -5.51 -0.08
N CYS A 209 -6.17 -4.37 0.59
CA CYS A 209 -6.90 -3.13 0.33
C CYS A 209 -5.89 -1.98 0.26
N ARG A 210 -5.27 -1.80 -0.91
CA ARG A 210 -4.04 -1.00 -1.05
C ARG A 210 -4.25 0.17 -1.99
N ASN A 211 -3.87 1.36 -1.55
CA ASN A 211 -4.00 2.61 -2.30
C ASN A 211 -5.46 2.96 -2.64
N VAL A 212 -6.40 2.61 -1.76
CA VAL A 212 -7.83 2.85 -1.94
C VAL A 212 -8.39 3.72 -0.82
N LEU A 213 -7.98 3.46 0.42
CA LEU A 213 -8.44 4.18 1.61
C LEU A 213 -8.07 5.66 1.58
N ILE A 214 -7.05 6.04 0.80
CA ILE A 214 -6.65 7.43 0.58
C ILE A 214 -7.70 8.29 -0.13
N TYR A 215 -8.68 7.67 -0.79
CA TYR A 215 -9.74 8.39 -1.50
C TYR A 215 -11.00 8.59 -0.67
N PHE A 216 -11.11 7.95 0.50
CA PHE A 216 -12.29 8.06 1.33
C PHE A 216 -12.21 9.20 2.33
N ASP A 217 -13.33 9.85 2.59
CA ASP A 217 -13.46 10.72 3.75
C ASP A 217 -13.30 9.94 5.07
N ALA A 218 -13.18 10.64 6.19
CA ALA A 218 -12.89 10.00 7.48
C ALA A 218 -13.97 8.99 7.92
N GLN A 219 -15.24 9.25 7.62
CA GLN A 219 -16.36 8.39 8.00
C GLN A 219 -16.39 7.15 7.11
N ALA A 220 -16.38 7.33 5.78
CA ALA A 220 -16.36 6.24 4.82
C ALA A 220 -15.13 5.35 5.04
N ARG A 221 -13.95 5.94 5.27
CA ARG A 221 -12.72 5.18 5.58
C ARG A 221 -12.88 4.30 6.81
N ARG A 222 -13.48 4.82 7.88
CA ARG A 222 -13.72 4.05 9.11
C ARG A 222 -14.65 2.87 8.83
N SER A 223 -15.78 3.12 8.17
CA SER A 223 -16.75 2.07 7.83
C SER A 223 -16.16 0.99 6.92
N VAL A 224 -15.37 1.37 5.92
CA VAL A 224 -14.65 0.43 5.06
C VAL A 224 -13.72 -0.44 5.91
N ILE A 225 -12.89 0.18 6.77
CA ILE A 225 -11.96 -0.57 7.63
C ILE A 225 -12.70 -1.55 8.54
N ASP A 226 -13.80 -1.11 9.16
CA ASP A 226 -14.60 -1.96 10.05
C ASP A 226 -15.14 -3.18 9.26
N GLU A 227 -15.65 -2.98 8.04
CA GLU A 227 -16.12 -4.07 7.18
C GLU A 227 -14.99 -5.05 6.76
N LEU A 228 -13.82 -4.53 6.38
CA LEU A 228 -12.65 -5.36 6.07
C LEU A 228 -12.26 -6.23 7.27
N VAL A 229 -12.29 -5.65 8.47
CA VAL A 229 -11.93 -6.35 9.71
C VAL A 229 -13.00 -7.37 10.10
N GLU A 230 -14.29 -7.04 9.94
CA GLU A 230 -15.40 -7.94 10.25
C GLU A 230 -15.39 -9.18 9.35
N THR A 231 -15.15 -9.00 8.06
CA THR A 231 -15.09 -10.11 7.08
C THR A 231 -13.84 -10.98 7.24
N LEU A 232 -12.75 -10.44 7.79
CA LEU A 232 -11.52 -11.16 8.05
C LEU A 232 -11.69 -12.18 9.19
N GLY A 233 -11.22 -13.41 8.99
CA GLY A 233 -11.24 -14.45 10.01
C GLY A 233 -10.27 -14.17 11.16
N PRO A 234 -10.49 -14.78 12.35
CA PRO A 234 -9.50 -14.78 13.42
C PRO A 234 -8.14 -15.31 12.91
N GLY A 235 -7.05 -14.61 13.22
CA GLY A 235 -5.71 -14.94 12.71
C GLY A 235 -5.46 -14.54 11.25
N GLY A 236 -6.46 -14.04 10.54
CA GLY A 236 -6.34 -13.58 9.15
C GLY A 236 -5.50 -12.31 9.01
N PHE A 237 -4.98 -12.08 7.81
CA PHE A 237 -4.05 -10.99 7.52
C PHE A 237 -4.68 -9.88 6.66
N LEU A 238 -4.21 -8.65 6.82
CA LEU A 238 -4.67 -7.47 6.10
C LEU A 238 -3.47 -6.61 5.68
N PHE A 239 -3.39 -6.33 4.37
CA PHE A 239 -2.39 -5.48 3.75
C PHE A 239 -3.04 -4.19 3.27
N VAL A 240 -2.43 -3.06 3.63
CA VAL A 240 -2.80 -1.73 3.14
C VAL A 240 -1.62 -1.06 2.44
N GLY A 241 -1.86 -0.03 1.64
CA GLY A 241 -0.83 0.71 0.92
C GLY A 241 0.08 1.49 1.86
N TYR A 242 1.24 1.91 1.35
CA TYR A 242 2.31 2.53 2.14
C TYR A 242 1.88 3.82 2.90
N SER A 243 0.96 4.59 2.34
CA SER A 243 0.44 5.81 2.95
C SER A 243 -0.75 5.59 3.88
N GLU A 244 -1.20 4.34 4.03
CA GLU A 244 -2.40 3.96 4.76
C GLU A 244 -2.00 3.29 6.08
N SER A 245 -2.82 3.45 7.12
CA SER A 245 -2.49 2.99 8.47
C SER A 245 -3.75 2.49 9.17
N LEU A 246 -3.61 1.36 9.88
CA LEU A 246 -4.67 0.74 10.69
C LEU A 246 -4.35 0.76 12.19
N ARG A 247 -3.46 1.66 12.63
CA ARG A 247 -3.00 1.75 14.03
C ARG A 247 -4.14 1.97 15.02
N ASP A 248 -5.23 2.60 14.60
CA ASP A 248 -6.38 2.94 15.44
C ASP A 248 -7.44 1.82 15.46
N VAL A 249 -7.08 0.60 15.05
CA VAL A 249 -7.93 -0.60 15.03
C VAL A 249 -7.41 -1.60 16.05
N GLU A 250 -8.04 -1.65 17.23
CA GLU A 250 -7.56 -2.42 18.38
C GLU A 250 -7.51 -3.94 18.16
N THR A 251 -8.40 -4.45 17.31
CA THR A 251 -8.52 -5.86 16.96
C THR A 251 -7.43 -6.34 16.00
N LEU A 252 -6.62 -5.43 15.44
CA LEU A 252 -5.50 -5.75 14.58
C LEU A 252 -4.17 -5.56 15.32
N VAL A 253 -3.25 -6.49 15.10
CA VAL A 253 -1.88 -6.43 15.61
C VAL A 253 -0.94 -6.20 14.42
N PRO A 254 -0.04 -5.20 14.47
CA PRO A 254 0.94 -5.01 13.42
C PRO A 254 2.08 -6.03 13.55
N ILE A 255 2.36 -6.75 12.47
CA ILE A 255 3.53 -7.64 12.31
C ILE A 255 4.49 -6.98 11.33
N ARG A 256 5.77 -6.90 11.72
CA ARG A 256 6.83 -6.41 10.82
C ARG A 256 7.36 -7.56 9.97
N ALA A 257 7.36 -7.37 8.66
CA ALA A 257 7.97 -8.27 7.68
C ALA A 257 8.92 -7.42 6.81
N GLY A 258 10.20 -7.44 7.14
CA GLY A 258 11.17 -6.51 6.55
C GLY A 258 10.83 -5.05 6.85
N ASP A 259 10.70 -4.25 5.79
CA ASP A 259 10.28 -2.84 5.83
C ASP A 259 8.75 -2.64 5.76
N GLN A 260 7.99 -3.74 5.62
CA GLN A 260 6.54 -3.73 5.54
C GLN A 260 5.89 -3.99 6.90
N VAL A 261 4.68 -3.45 7.05
CA VAL A 261 3.78 -3.78 8.15
C VAL A 261 2.59 -4.53 7.58
N VAL A 262 2.38 -5.74 8.08
CA VAL A 262 1.21 -6.58 7.81
C VAL A 262 0.35 -6.59 9.06
N TRP A 263 -0.96 -6.46 8.92
CA TRP A 263 -1.87 -6.46 10.06
C TRP A 263 -2.48 -7.84 10.22
N GLN A 264 -2.55 -8.37 11.44
CA GLN A 264 -3.21 -9.64 11.73
C GLN A 264 -4.36 -9.43 12.71
N LYS A 265 -5.52 -9.98 12.38
CA LYS A 265 -6.68 -9.97 13.29
C LYS A 265 -6.40 -10.89 14.47
N ARG A 266 -6.56 -10.36 15.68
CA ARG A 266 -6.40 -11.12 16.92
C ARG A 266 -7.30 -12.37 16.87
N GLU A 267 -6.74 -13.49 17.27
CA GLU A 267 -7.55 -14.66 17.61
C GLU A 267 -8.40 -14.30 18.84
N THR A 268 -9.73 -14.31 18.70
CA THR A 268 -10.59 -14.25 19.87
C THR A 268 -10.37 -15.52 20.69
N ALA A 269 -10.14 -15.39 22.00
CA ALA A 269 -9.83 -16.47 22.95
C ALA A 269 -10.89 -17.60 23.05
N ALA A 270 -11.95 -17.57 22.23
CA ALA A 270 -12.95 -18.63 22.13
C ALA A 270 -12.48 -19.89 21.36
N SER A 271 -11.26 -19.89 20.80
CA SER A 271 -10.61 -21.09 20.26
C SER A 271 -9.33 -21.45 21.03
N ALA A 272 -9.30 -21.22 22.35
CA ALA A 272 -8.34 -21.87 23.22
C ALA A 272 -8.68 -23.36 23.34
N ILE A 273 -8.35 -24.13 22.30
CA ILE A 273 -8.08 -25.56 22.50
C ILE A 273 -6.81 -25.58 23.37
N GLU A 274 -6.94 -26.11 24.59
CA GLU A 274 -5.82 -26.22 25.53
C GLU A 274 -4.58 -26.76 24.81
N PRO A 275 -3.40 -26.13 24.99
CA PRO A 275 -2.18 -26.68 24.44
C PRO A 275 -1.93 -28.05 25.08
N ARG A 276 -2.13 -29.12 24.30
CA ARG A 276 -1.65 -30.46 24.68
C ARG A 276 -0.18 -30.33 25.05
N PRO A 277 0.24 -30.80 26.24
CA PRO A 277 1.63 -30.68 26.65
C PRO A 277 2.52 -31.41 25.64
N ARG A 278 3.45 -30.66 25.03
CA ARG A 278 4.53 -31.23 24.20
C ARG A 278 5.24 -32.32 25.00
N ALA A 279 5.26 -33.54 24.46
CA ALA A 279 6.10 -34.60 24.99
C ALA A 279 7.57 -34.14 24.94
N LYS A 280 8.24 -34.18 26.10
CA LYS A 280 9.65 -33.80 26.22
C LYS A 280 10.52 -34.81 25.47
N PRO A 281 11.49 -34.38 24.63
CA PRO A 281 12.49 -35.29 24.10
C PRO A 281 13.41 -35.75 25.23
N THR A 282 13.53 -37.07 25.38
CA THR A 282 14.42 -37.75 26.33
C THR A 282 15.87 -37.37 26.03
N ARG A 283 16.51 -36.65 26.95
CA ARG A 283 17.91 -36.23 26.83
C ARG A 283 18.81 -37.31 27.44
N THR A 284 19.47 -38.11 26.62
CA THR A 284 20.58 -38.98 27.04
C THR A 284 21.74 -38.12 27.56
N ALA A 285 22.25 -38.48 28.74
CA ALA A 285 23.31 -37.77 29.45
C ALA A 285 24.64 -37.79 28.67
N ARG A 286 25.33 -36.63 28.62
CA ARG A 286 26.75 -36.54 28.29
C ARG A 286 27.47 -35.82 29.41
N VAL A 287 28.49 -36.49 29.94
CA VAL A 287 29.34 -36.12 31.08
C VAL A 287 30.20 -34.91 30.73
N SER A 288 30.34 -33.99 31.69
CA SER A 288 31.18 -32.80 31.60
C SER A 288 32.62 -33.09 32.09
N HIS A 289 33.61 -32.72 31.28
CA HIS A 289 34.98 -32.51 31.75
C HIS A 289 35.43 -31.11 31.33
N ARG A 290 35.86 -30.31 32.30
CA ARG A 290 36.35 -28.93 32.15
C ARG A 290 37.81 -28.86 32.60
N PRO A 291 38.75 -28.37 31.78
CA PRO A 291 40.06 -27.90 32.24
C PRO A 291 40.06 -26.38 32.49
N PRO A 292 41.01 -25.85 33.29
CA PRO A 292 41.00 -24.47 33.79
C PRO A 292 41.57 -23.45 32.79
N ALA A 293 41.22 -22.18 33.00
CA ALA A 293 41.56 -21.05 32.14
C ALA A 293 42.96 -20.44 32.44
N PRO A 294 43.65 -19.85 31.45
CA PRO A 294 44.72 -18.91 31.70
C PRO A 294 44.21 -17.46 31.71
N LYS A 295 44.78 -16.67 32.62
CA LYS A 295 44.66 -15.20 32.70
C LYS A 295 45.51 -14.56 31.61
N VAL A 296 45.00 -13.53 30.94
CA VAL A 296 45.83 -12.51 30.27
C VAL A 296 45.25 -11.13 30.56
N GLU A 297 46.18 -10.24 30.87
CA GLU A 297 46.07 -8.94 31.50
C GLU A 297 45.38 -7.87 30.65
N ALA A 298 44.69 -6.97 31.34
CA ALA A 298 44.10 -5.76 30.79
C ALA A 298 45.19 -4.76 30.38
N ARG A 299 45.12 -4.29 29.14
CA ARG A 299 45.78 -3.04 28.72
C ARG A 299 44.72 -2.10 28.19
N ALA A 300 44.32 -1.15 29.04
CA ALA A 300 43.49 -0.01 28.65
C ALA A 300 44.23 0.80 27.58
N LYS A 301 43.56 1.08 26.46
CA LYS A 301 43.92 2.18 25.55
C LYS A 301 42.78 3.19 25.57
N ALA A 302 43.22 4.44 25.67
CA ALA A 302 42.43 5.63 25.89
C ALA A 302 41.39 5.88 24.79
N SER A 303 40.28 6.46 25.25
CA SER A 303 39.22 7.13 24.50
C SER A 303 39.79 8.12 23.48
N ASP A 304 39.55 7.86 22.19
CA ASP A 304 39.52 8.90 21.17
C ASP A 304 38.11 9.51 21.17
N ALA A 305 38.02 10.83 21.38
CA ALA A 305 36.75 11.55 21.31
C ALA A 305 36.26 11.55 19.86
N ALA A 306 35.47 10.53 19.51
CA ALA A 306 34.88 10.40 18.18
C ALA A 306 33.97 11.61 17.91
N GLN A 307 34.30 12.38 16.87
CA GLN A 307 33.40 13.39 16.33
C GLN A 307 32.03 12.76 16.05
N PRO A 308 30.94 13.44 16.42
CA PRO A 308 29.63 12.87 16.31
C PRO A 308 29.32 12.66 14.81
N PRO A 309 28.69 11.52 14.42
CA PRO A 309 28.61 11.14 13.02
C PRO A 309 27.72 12.09 12.22
N THR A 310 28.24 12.55 11.09
CA THR A 310 27.58 13.40 10.09
C THR A 310 27.32 12.60 8.82
N VAL A 311 26.12 12.69 8.27
CA VAL A 311 25.75 12.00 7.01
C VAL A 311 25.36 13.02 5.94
N HIS A 312 25.87 12.82 4.73
CA HIS A 312 25.50 13.59 3.55
C HIS A 312 24.64 12.73 2.62
N VAL A 313 23.49 13.25 2.20
CA VAL A 313 22.56 12.57 1.28
C VAL A 313 22.42 13.40 0.02
N ALA A 314 22.66 12.78 -1.14
CA ALA A 314 22.34 13.30 -2.46
C ALA A 314 21.53 12.26 -3.22
N ALA A 315 20.51 12.69 -3.98
CA ALA A 315 19.62 11.82 -4.75
C ALA A 315 19.06 12.59 -5.94
N ARG A 316 18.80 11.89 -7.05
CA ARG A 316 18.23 12.52 -8.27
C ARG A 316 16.72 12.57 -8.25
N ALA A 317 16.10 11.51 -7.72
CA ALA A 317 14.66 11.33 -7.71
C ALA A 317 14.06 11.51 -6.29
N PRO A 318 12.81 11.98 -6.15
CA PRO A 318 12.14 12.14 -4.85
C PRO A 318 12.07 10.86 -4.01
N ALA A 319 11.79 9.71 -4.62
CA ALA A 319 11.73 8.43 -3.91
C ALA A 319 13.09 8.02 -3.33
N GLU A 320 14.16 8.20 -4.11
CA GLU A 320 15.54 7.94 -3.68
C GLU A 320 15.95 8.89 -2.55
N LEU A 321 15.59 10.17 -2.66
CA LEU A 321 15.82 11.20 -1.65
C LEU A 321 15.15 10.82 -0.32
N SER A 322 13.87 10.44 -0.38
CA SER A 322 13.09 10.02 0.79
C SER A 322 13.70 8.77 1.44
N ALA A 323 14.08 7.77 0.65
CA ALA A 323 14.70 6.55 1.16
C ALA A 323 16.03 6.82 1.86
N LYS A 324 16.93 7.60 1.23
CA LYS A 324 18.24 7.93 1.80
C LYS A 324 18.13 8.75 3.09
N ILE A 325 17.20 9.71 3.16
CA ILE A 325 16.91 10.47 4.38
C ILE A 325 16.41 9.55 5.49
N ALA A 326 15.45 8.66 5.19
CA ALA A 326 14.90 7.73 6.17
C ALA A 326 15.98 6.77 6.70
N THR A 327 16.83 6.23 5.82
CA THR A 327 17.97 5.40 6.21
C THR A 327 18.97 6.16 7.08
N ALA A 328 19.23 7.44 6.79
CA ALA A 328 20.12 8.26 7.60
C ALA A 328 19.52 8.48 9.00
N LEU A 329 18.29 8.96 9.09
CA LEU A 329 17.61 9.25 10.36
C LEU A 329 17.33 7.99 11.21
N GLY A 330 17.33 6.79 10.61
CA GLY A 330 17.24 5.53 11.33
C GLY A 330 18.52 5.12 12.09
N ARG A 331 19.64 5.83 11.93
CA ARG A 331 20.90 5.53 12.62
C ARG A 331 20.85 6.08 14.05
N ALA A 332 20.89 5.18 15.04
CA ALA A 332 20.74 5.52 16.47
C ALA A 332 21.77 6.53 17.02
N THR A 333 22.91 6.73 16.36
CA THR A 333 23.99 7.62 16.79
C THR A 333 24.10 8.90 15.95
N LEU A 334 23.21 9.13 14.97
CA LEU A 334 23.32 10.27 14.05
C LEU A 334 23.20 11.60 14.80
N SER A 335 24.13 12.51 14.53
CA SER A 335 24.12 13.85 15.13
C SER A 335 23.74 14.95 14.15
N SER A 336 24.13 14.81 12.88
CA SER A 336 23.78 15.75 11.83
C SER A 336 23.56 15.07 10.48
N LEU A 337 22.62 15.62 9.72
CA LEU A 337 22.26 15.19 8.37
C LEU A 337 22.29 16.41 7.44
N THR A 338 23.08 16.33 6.38
CA THR A 338 23.04 17.32 5.30
C THR A 338 22.43 16.69 4.06
N VAL A 339 21.40 17.30 3.51
CA VAL A 339 20.75 16.88 2.27
C VAL A 339 21.15 17.86 1.17
N ASP A 340 21.88 17.36 0.17
CA ASP A 340 22.26 18.09 -1.03
C ASP A 340 21.12 18.09 -2.04
N LEU A 341 20.59 19.29 -2.32
CA LEU A 341 19.48 19.50 -3.24
C LEU A 341 19.92 19.82 -4.66
N ASP A 342 21.22 20.06 -4.91
CA ASP A 342 21.71 20.33 -6.26
C ASP A 342 21.68 19.06 -7.13
N ALA A 343 21.66 17.89 -6.50
CA ALA A 343 21.55 16.61 -7.16
C ALA A 343 20.11 16.25 -7.59
N VAL A 344 19.08 16.95 -7.10
CA VAL A 344 17.67 16.63 -7.33
C VAL A 344 17.21 17.21 -8.68
N GLU A 345 16.70 16.37 -9.58
CA GLU A 345 16.36 16.76 -10.95
C GLU A 345 15.16 17.73 -11.03
N VAL A 346 14.18 17.56 -10.15
CA VAL A 346 12.97 18.40 -10.10
C VAL A 346 12.61 18.72 -8.64
N LEU A 347 12.49 20.01 -8.34
CA LEU A 347 12.04 20.52 -7.03
C LEU A 347 10.56 20.92 -7.09
N ASP A 348 9.68 20.00 -6.72
CA ASP A 348 8.23 20.14 -6.74
C ASP A 348 7.59 19.96 -5.34
N ASP A 349 6.27 20.00 -5.27
CA ASP A 349 5.53 19.86 -4.00
C ASP A 349 5.77 18.50 -3.32
N GLU A 350 6.16 17.45 -4.07
CA GLU A 350 6.53 16.16 -3.52
C GLU A 350 7.83 16.25 -2.74
N VAL A 351 8.87 16.84 -3.33
CA VAL A 351 10.14 17.10 -2.65
C VAL A 351 9.91 17.97 -1.42
N ALA A 352 9.10 19.02 -1.52
CA ALA A 352 8.78 19.88 -0.37
C ALA A 352 8.11 19.11 0.79
N ARG A 353 7.30 18.09 0.48
CA ARG A 353 6.67 17.23 1.50
C ARG A 353 7.67 16.29 2.15
N ILE A 354 8.59 15.72 1.36
CA ILE A 354 9.67 14.86 1.84
C ILE A 354 10.57 15.63 2.81
N LEU A 355 11.02 16.83 2.42
CA LEU A 355 11.89 17.67 3.26
C LEU A 355 11.19 18.13 4.55
N ARG A 356 9.87 18.41 4.53
CA ARG A 356 9.11 18.72 5.75
C ARG A 356 9.03 17.53 6.71
N ARG A 357 8.79 16.33 6.18
CA ARG A 357 8.79 15.09 6.99
C ARG A 357 10.17 14.82 7.57
N ALA A 358 11.23 15.01 6.78
CA ALA A 358 12.62 14.91 7.23
C ALA A 358 12.91 15.86 8.40
N ALA A 359 12.50 17.14 8.28
CA ALA A 359 12.69 18.14 9.33
C ALA A 359 11.93 17.80 10.62
N ALA A 360 10.70 17.28 10.51
CA ALA A 360 9.92 16.84 11.67
C ALA A 360 10.58 15.63 12.36
N ALA A 361 11.03 14.64 11.59
CA ALA A 361 11.71 13.46 12.12
C ALA A 361 13.06 13.79 12.76
N ALA A 362 13.88 14.63 12.11
CA ALA A 362 15.16 15.09 12.65
C ALA A 362 14.99 15.83 13.99
N ARG A 363 13.99 16.71 14.10
CA ARG A 363 13.65 17.40 15.36
C ARG A 363 13.25 16.42 16.46
N ALA A 364 12.43 15.42 16.14
CA ALA A 364 12.00 14.41 17.11
C ALA A 364 13.16 13.54 17.61
N SER A 365 14.21 13.38 16.80
CA SER A 365 15.40 12.58 17.12
C SER A 365 16.62 13.40 17.56
N GLY A 366 16.50 14.72 17.69
CA GLY A 366 17.61 15.59 18.09
C GLY A 366 18.75 15.69 17.07
N VAL A 367 18.47 15.40 15.79
CA VAL A 367 19.46 15.46 14.69
C VAL A 367 19.48 16.86 14.07
N ASP A 368 20.66 17.47 13.92
CA ASP A 368 20.83 18.72 13.16
C ASP A 368 20.65 18.47 11.66
N LEU A 369 19.54 18.94 11.07
CA LEU A 369 19.24 18.76 9.64
C LEU A 369 19.51 20.05 8.87
N ARG A 370 20.33 19.95 7.82
CA ARG A 370 20.62 21.06 6.89
C ARG A 370 20.26 20.68 5.46
N PHE A 371 19.68 21.62 4.73
CA PHE A 371 19.50 21.53 3.28
C PHE A 371 20.60 22.36 2.62
N ALA A 372 21.48 21.71 1.85
CA ALA A 372 22.60 22.34 1.16
C ALA A 372 22.27 22.53 -0.32
N THR A 373 22.63 23.69 -0.88
CA THR A 373 22.51 23.99 -2.31
C THR A 373 23.45 25.15 -2.67
N GLN A 374 24.06 25.09 -3.84
CA GLN A 374 24.83 26.18 -4.46
C GLN A 374 23.98 26.96 -5.47
N GLN A 375 22.76 26.51 -5.78
CA GLN A 375 21.90 27.12 -6.79
C GLN A 375 20.98 28.19 -6.19
N PRO A 376 21.05 29.47 -6.63
CA PRO A 376 20.20 30.54 -6.12
C PRO A 376 18.69 30.29 -6.32
N ALA A 377 18.32 29.53 -7.35
CA ALA A 377 16.93 29.14 -7.60
C ALA A 377 16.38 28.18 -6.54
N THR A 378 17.18 27.20 -6.12
CA THR A 378 16.84 26.23 -5.05
C THR A 378 16.70 26.93 -3.71
N ASN A 379 17.56 27.92 -3.40
CA ASN A 379 17.41 28.74 -2.19
C ASN A 379 16.09 29.53 -2.17
N ARG A 380 15.70 30.14 -3.30
CA ARG A 380 14.38 30.80 -3.42
C ARG A 380 13.23 29.82 -3.27
N TRP A 381 13.37 28.60 -3.81
CA TRP A 381 12.38 27.54 -3.68
C TRP A 381 12.21 27.09 -2.22
N LEU A 382 13.30 26.86 -1.49
CA LEU A 382 13.27 26.55 -0.05
C LEU A 382 12.58 27.65 0.76
N GLY A 383 12.84 28.92 0.44
CA GLY A 383 12.18 30.07 1.06
C GLY A 383 10.66 30.04 0.87
N ARG A 384 10.18 29.78 -0.36
CA ARG A 384 8.73 29.68 -0.65
C ARG A 384 8.04 28.56 0.13
N HIS A 385 8.72 27.45 0.36
CA HIS A 385 8.18 26.31 1.12
C HIS A 385 8.47 26.37 2.63
N ARG A 386 9.03 27.48 3.13
CA ARG A 386 9.41 27.67 4.55
C ARG A 386 10.33 26.57 5.09
N LEU A 387 11.26 26.12 4.25
CA LEU A 387 12.21 25.04 4.55
C LEU A 387 13.62 25.54 4.88
N GLY A 388 13.85 26.86 4.99
CA GLY A 388 15.13 27.45 5.38
C GLY A 388 15.14 27.93 6.83
N GLY A 389 16.15 27.50 7.61
CA GLY A 389 16.41 28.04 8.96
C GLY A 389 17.15 27.06 9.87
N GLY A 390 18.48 27.12 9.84
CA GLY A 390 19.38 26.35 10.70
C GLY A 390 20.82 26.86 10.64
N SER A 391 21.02 28.17 10.83
CA SER A 391 22.31 28.76 11.24
C SER A 391 22.08 30.16 11.80
N SER A 392 22.18 30.27 13.11
CA SER A 392 22.97 31.32 13.76
C SER A 392 23.68 30.64 14.93
#